data_AF-A0A517ZUH5-F1
#
_entry.id   AF-A0A517ZUH5-F1
#
_cell.length_a   1.000
_cell.length_b   1.000
_cell.length_c   1.000
_cell.angle_alpha   90.00
_cell.angle_beta   90.00
_cell.angle_gamma   90.00
#
_symmetry.space_group_name_H-M   'P 1'
#
loop_
_entity.id
_entity.type
_entity.pdbx_description
1 polymer ?
#
loop_
_entity_poly.entity_id
_entity_poly.type
_entity_poly.pdbx_seq_one_letter_code
_entity_poly.pdbx_strand_id
1 'polypeptide(L)' 'MIQLMTCPICDKAVSAVEAAESKTLPFCSRRCQQIDFFRWTDGRYAIEESLDDRPDIVEKLAEEFDEFDEADG' A
#
# COMPACT_ATOMS: atom_id res chain seq x y z
N MET A 1 -9.28 -0.12 -9.25
CA MET A 1 -9.68 1.21 -9.77
C MET A 1 -10.62 1.83 -8.75
N ILE A 2 -10.30 2.99 -8.17
CA ILE A 2 -11.12 3.62 -7.11
C ILE A 2 -12.29 4.35 -7.75
N GLN A 3 -13.52 3.95 -7.43
CA GLN A 3 -14.75 4.61 -7.87
C GLN A 3 -15.23 5.58 -6.77
N LEU A 4 -15.24 6.89 -7.04
CA LEU A 4 -15.60 7.94 -6.04
C LEU A 4 -16.99 7.77 -5.42
N MET A 5 -17.87 6.97 -6.03
CA MET A 5 -19.24 6.68 -5.57
C MET A 5 -19.31 5.50 -4.60
N THR A 6 -18.20 4.81 -4.30
CA THR A 6 -18.21 3.58 -3.48
C THR A 6 -17.04 3.55 -2.52
N CYS A 7 -17.32 3.33 -1.23
CA CYS A 7 -16.28 3.21 -0.21
C CYS A 7 -15.43 1.96 -0.47
N PRO A 8 -14.11 2.07 -0.67
CA PRO A 8 -13.26 0.93 -1.01
C PRO A 8 -13.02 -0.05 0.16
N ILE A 9 -13.53 0.27 1.36
CA ILE A 9 -13.35 -0.55 2.57
C ILE A 9 -14.57 -1.39 2.92
N CYS A 10 -15.77 -0.92 2.59
CA CYS A 10 -17.02 -1.56 3.00
C CYS A 10 -18.12 -1.53 1.92
N ASP A 11 -17.78 -1.09 0.71
CA ASP A 11 -18.64 -1.04 -0.47
C ASP A 11 -19.91 -0.20 -0.34
N LYS A 12 -20.02 0.60 0.73
CA LYS A 12 -21.13 1.53 0.90
C LYS A 12 -21.08 2.60 -0.19
N ALA A 13 -22.21 2.82 -0.86
CA ALA A 13 -22.38 3.92 -1.80
C ALA A 13 -22.22 5.27 -1.10
N VAL A 14 -21.46 6.18 -1.70
CA VAL A 14 -21.28 7.56 -1.26
C VAL A 14 -22.00 8.45 -2.26
N SER A 15 -22.99 9.22 -1.81
CA SER A 15 -23.74 10.09 -2.71
C SER A 15 -22.88 11.25 -3.20
N ALA A 16 -23.19 11.79 -4.39
CA ALA A 16 -22.46 12.92 -4.97
C ALA A 16 -22.51 14.19 -4.09
N VAL A 17 -23.58 14.36 -3.31
CA VAL A 17 -23.76 15.49 -2.40
C VAL A 17 -22.89 15.31 -1.16
N GLU A 18 -22.91 14.13 -0.54
CA GLU A 18 -22.00 13.80 0.57
C GLU A 18 -20.53 13.87 0.15
N ALA A 19 -20.24 13.47 -1.10
CA ALA A 19 -18.90 13.55 -1.67
C ALA A 19 -18.39 14.99 -1.76
N ALA A 20 -19.21 15.95 -2.20
CA ALA A 20 -18.80 17.35 -2.33
C ALA A 20 -18.44 18.02 -0.99
N GLU A 21 -19.00 17.56 0.12
CA GLU A 21 -18.82 18.16 1.45
C GLU A 21 -17.92 17.34 2.40
N SER A 22 -17.62 16.08 2.04
CA SER A 22 -16.92 15.14 2.91
C SER A 22 -15.40 15.32 2.89
N LYS A 23 -14.81 15.45 4.08
CA LYS A 23 -13.36 15.43 4.29
C LYS A 23 -12.75 14.02 4.25
N THR A 24 -13.57 12.97 4.15
CA THR A 24 -13.12 11.59 4.23
C THR A 24 -13.27 10.82 2.92
N LEU A 25 -13.56 11.48 1.80
CA LEU A 25 -13.55 10.82 0.51
C LEU A 25 -12.20 10.13 0.20
N PRO A 26 -12.21 8.96 -0.47
CA PRO A 26 -13.36 8.23 -1.02
C PRO A 26 -14.13 7.35 -0.01
N PHE A 27 -13.85 7.47 1.29
CA PHE A 27 -14.42 6.62 2.33
C PHE A 27 -15.77 7.15 2.84
N CYS A 28 -16.69 6.23 3.17
CA CYS A 28 -17.99 6.60 3.75
C CYS A 28 -17.92 7.13 5.19
N SER A 29 -16.76 7.05 5.85
CA SER A 29 -16.57 7.50 7.24
C SER A 29 -15.09 7.59 7.62
N ARG A 30 -14.79 8.34 8.68
CA ARG A 30 -13.46 8.39 9.32
C ARG A 30 -12.98 7.02 9.82
N ARG A 31 -13.91 6.11 10.17
CA ARG A 31 -13.55 4.74 10.56
C ARG A 31 -12.98 3.96 9.38
N CYS A 32 -13.61 4.04 8.22
CA CYS A 32 -13.13 3.35 7.01
C CYS A 32 -11.78 3.91 6.55
N GLN A 33 -11.58 5.22 6.60
CA GLN A 33 -10.28 5.85 6.31
C GLN A 33 -9.16 5.31 7.21
N GLN A 34 -9.40 5.18 8.52
CA GLN A 34 -8.40 4.64 9.45
C GLN A 34 -8.10 3.15 9.23
N ILE A 35 -9.12 2.36 8.86
CA ILE A 35 -8.92 0.95 8.53
C ILE A 35 -8.01 0.83 7.30
N ASP A 36 -8.25 1.64 6.26
CA ASP A 36 -7.40 1.65 5.08
C ASP A 36 -5.96 2.01 5.43
N PHE A 37 -5.77 3.08 6.22
CA PHE A 37 -4.45 3.47 6.71
C PHE A 37 -3.76 2.33 7.47
N PHE A 38 -4.47 1.65 8.37
CA PHE A 38 -3.91 0.52 9.10
C PHE A 38 -3.47 -0.60 8.16
N ARG A 39 -4.26 -0.92 7.12
CA ARG A 39 -3.89 -1.96 6.15
C ARG A 39 -2.61 -1.64 5.39
N TRP A 40 -2.37 -0.36 5.07
CA TRP A 40 -1.09 0.08 4.51
C TRP A 40 0.05 -0.11 5.50
N THR A 41 -0.11 0.34 6.74
CA THR A 41 0.96 0.23 7.75
C THR A 41 1.25 -1.20 8.17
N ASP A 42 0.24 -2.08 8.12
CA ASP A 42 0.34 -3.52 8.41
C ASP A 42 0.93 -4.31 7.21
N GLY A 43 1.26 -3.64 6.10
CA GLY A 43 1.85 -4.26 4.92
C GLY A 43 0.89 -5.13 4.10
N ARG A 44 -0.43 -5.08 4.39
CA ARG A 44 -1.44 -5.85 3.62
C ARG A 44 -1.63 -5.34 2.20
N TYR A 45 -1.27 -4.08 1.98
CA TYR A 45 -1.17 -3.51 0.65
C TYR A 45 0.30 -3.36 0.32
N ALA A 46 0.78 -4.17 -0.60
CA ALA A 46 2.13 -4.15 -1.12
C ALA A 46 2.08 -4.27 -2.65
N ILE A 47 3.01 -3.59 -3.30
CA ILE A 47 3.33 -3.85 -4.70
C ILE A 47 4.61 -4.67 -4.64
N GLU A 48 4.47 -5.96 -4.87
CA GLU A 48 5.59 -6.90 -4.87
C GLU A 48 5.95 -7.29 -6.31
N GLU A 49 7.23 -7.53 -6.53
CA GLU A 49 7.76 -8.19 -7.72
C GLU A 49 8.45 -9.48 -7.28
N SER A 50 8.34 -10.53 -8.09
CA SER A 50 9.08 -11.77 -7.83
C SER A 50 10.56 -11.55 -8.06
N LEU A 51 11.40 -12.06 -7.15
CA LEU A 51 12.85 -12.06 -7.34
C LEU A 51 13.29 -12.99 -8.47
N ASP A 52 12.49 -14.01 -8.80
CA ASP A 52 12.75 -14.90 -9.94
C ASP A 52 12.80 -14.11 -11.26
N ASP A 53 12.03 -13.03 -11.36
CA ASP A 53 11.97 -12.16 -12.53
C ASP A 53 13.02 -11.03 -12.50
N ARG A 54 13.80 -10.92 -11.41
CA ARG A 54 14.77 -9.84 -11.14
C ARG A 54 16.12 -10.38 -10.68
N PRO A 55 16.82 -11.19 -11.51
CA PRO A 55 18.13 -11.74 -11.16
C PRO A 55 19.19 -10.66 -10.92
N ASP A 56 19.04 -9.49 -11.56
CA ASP A 56 19.90 -8.31 -11.37
C ASP A 56 19.88 -7.78 -9.93
N ILE A 57 18.71 -7.81 -9.28
CA ILE A 57 18.57 -7.40 -7.88
C ILE A 57 19.19 -8.45 -6.95
N VAL A 58 19.02 -9.74 -7.26
CA VAL A 58 19.54 -10.83 -6.43
C VAL A 58 21.07 -10.83 -6.41
N GLU A 59 21.71 -10.69 -7.58
CA GLU A 59 23.17 -10.60 -7.69
C GLU A 59 23.70 -9.40 -6.92
N LYS A 60 23.08 -8.22 -7.09
CA LYS A 60 23.49 -7.00 -6.39
C LYS A 60 23.34 -7.09 -4.87
N LEU A 61 22.27 -7.72 -4.39
CA LEU A 61 22.08 -7.97 -2.96
C LEU A 61 23.19 -8.87 -2.42
N ALA A 62 23.54 -9.95 -3.12
CA ALA A 62 24.61 -10.86 -2.69
C ALA A 62 25.96 -10.14 -2.58
N GLU A 63 26.31 -9.31 -3.56
CA GLU A 63 27.54 -8.49 -3.52
C GLU A 63 27.57 -7.54 -2.31
N GLU A 64 26.45 -6.87 -2.00
CA GLU A 64 26.35 -5.93 -0.87
C GLU A 64 26.46 -6.65 0.49
N PHE A 65 25.93 -7.88 0.59
CA PHE A 65 26.09 -8.72 1.79
C PHE A 65 27.55 -9.16 1.99
N ASP A 66 28.24 -9.59 0.93
CA ASP A 66 29.65 -9.99 1.01
C ASP A 66 30.55 -8.80 1.41
N GLU A 67 30.31 -7.60 0.85
CA GLU A 67 31.04 -6.39 1.20
C GLU A 67 30.83 -5.99 2.67
N PHE A 68 29.61 -6.16 3.20
CA PHE A 68 29.30 -5.90 4.61
C PHE A 68 30.06 -6.84 5.55
N ASP A 69 30.08 -8.14 5.26
CA ASP A 69 30.79 -9.14 6.07
C ASP A 69 32.32 -8.93 6.06
N GLU A 70 32.89 -8.45 4.95
CA GLU A 70 34.32 -8.10 4.87
C GLU A 70 34.66 -6.80 5.61
N ALA A 71 33.72 -5.85 5.74
CA ALA A 71 33.95 -4.56 6.37
C ALA A 71 33.90 -4.59 7.91
N ASP A 72 33.15 -5.51 8.49
CA ASP A 72 33.00 -5.69 9.95
C ASP A 72 33.98 -6.73 10.56
N GLY A 73 34.86 -7.34 9.74
CA GLY A 73 35.92 -8.28 10.15
C GLY A 73 37.30 -7.65 10.34
#